data_AF-A0A1G2WDX7-F1
#
_entry.id   AF-A0A1G2WDX7-F1
#
_cell.length_a   1.000
_cell.length_b   1.000
_cell.length_c   1.000
_cell.angle_alpha   90.00
_cell.angle_beta   90.00
_cell.angle_gamma   90.00
#
_symmetry.space_group_name_H-M   'P 1'
#
loop_
_entity.id
_entity.type
_entity.pdbx_description
1 polymer ?
#
loop_
_entity_poly.entity_id
_entity_poly.type
_entity_poly.pdbx_seq_one_letter_code
_entity_poly.pdbx_strand_id
1 'polypeptide(L)'
;MKIRKLSAGDTVESRCTRCKTILNHTIVAMQDEQVIRVECNTCRGTHNYYPDKKAKAPAAGGSVKKASPAARKPKVDPGAVEREEWESLRLTMDPDMALPYDMNGTFRVKKLVAHPAFGLGIVKLLINPNKMEVLFQSGKKLLRCA
;
A
#
# COMPACT_ATOMS: atom_id res chain seq x y z
N MET A 1 26.83 -23.64 22.02
CA MET A 1 26.90 -22.22 21.60
C MET A 1 25.73 -21.49 22.22
N LYS A 2 25.96 -20.61 23.20
CA LYS A 2 24.86 -19.88 23.87
C LYS A 2 24.26 -18.91 22.87
N ILE A 3 23.01 -19.15 22.46
CA ILE A 3 22.20 -18.16 21.76
C ILE A 3 21.92 -17.08 22.80
N ARG A 4 22.75 -16.02 22.83
CA ARG A 4 22.51 -14.86 23.67
C ARG A 4 21.22 -14.22 23.16
N LYS A 5 20.14 -14.42 23.93
CA LYS A 5 18.89 -13.71 23.72
C LYS A 5 19.21 -12.23 23.85
N LEU A 6 18.82 -11.45 22.84
CA LEU A 6 18.93 -10.00 22.88
C LEU A 6 18.10 -9.51 24.07
N SER A 7 18.66 -8.60 24.85
CA SER A 7 18.05 -7.99 26.02
C SER A 7 18.09 -6.47 25.91
N ALA A 8 17.24 -5.78 26.68
CA ALA A 8 17.26 -4.32 26.70
C ALA A 8 18.64 -3.83 27.20
N GLY A 9 19.28 -2.95 26.43
CA GLY A 9 20.66 -2.52 26.65
C GLY A 9 21.72 -3.21 25.77
N ASP A 10 21.38 -4.29 25.05
CA ASP A 10 22.31 -4.88 24.09
C ASP A 10 22.48 -4.00 22.84
N THR A 11 23.66 -4.11 22.21
CA THR A 11 23.98 -3.40 20.97
C THR A 11 23.64 -4.25 19.75
N VAL A 12 22.93 -3.66 18.80
CA VAL A 12 22.46 -4.29 17.56
C VAL A 12 22.74 -3.40 16.37
N GLU A 13 23.18 -4.01 15.27
CA GLU A 13 23.35 -3.31 13.99
C GLU A 13 21.99 -3.16 13.29
N SER A 14 21.65 -1.92 12.94
CA SER A 14 20.44 -1.63 12.19
C SER A 14 20.59 -0.35 11.38
N ARG A 15 19.70 -0.15 10.40
CA ARG A 15 19.72 1.06 9.57
C ARG A 15 19.06 2.22 10.30
N CYS A 16 19.88 3.23 10.63
CA CYS A 16 19.38 4.46 11.24
C CYS A 16 18.57 5.28 10.23
N THR A 17 17.37 5.74 10.62
CA THR A 17 16.56 6.63 9.77
C THR A 17 17.14 8.04 9.64
N ARG A 18 17.88 8.52 10.66
CA ARG A 18 18.56 9.83 10.63
C ARG A 18 19.89 9.79 9.89
N CYS A 19 20.78 8.87 10.25
CA CYS A 19 22.10 8.75 9.64
C CYS A 19 22.05 8.10 8.25
N LYS A 20 20.95 7.40 7.92
CA LYS A 20 20.72 6.67 6.65
C LYS A 20 21.71 5.53 6.38
N THR A 21 22.60 5.23 7.33
CA THR A 21 23.64 4.19 7.31
C THR A 21 23.35 3.11 8.34
N ILE A 22 23.91 1.92 8.15
CA ILE A 22 23.90 0.82 9.12
C ILE A 22 24.91 1.15 10.22
N LEU A 23 24.45 1.26 11.46
CA LEU A 23 25.26 1.64 12.61
C LEU A 23 24.88 0.79 13.81
N ASN A 24 25.67 0.90 14.87
CA ASN A 24 25.39 0.31 16.18
C ASN A 24 24.28 1.10 16.89
N HIS A 25 23.25 0.38 17.31
CA HIS A 25 22.13 0.92 18.07
C HIS A 25 21.98 0.15 19.37
N THR A 26 21.59 0.84 20.44
CA THR A 26 21.26 0.22 21.72
C THR A 26 19.76 -0.08 21.77
N ILE A 27 19.39 -1.27 22.24
CA ILE A 27 17.99 -1.66 22.38
C ILE A 27 17.37 -0.92 23.58
N VAL A 28 16.39 -0.05 23.32
CA VAL A 28 15.71 0.74 24.36
C VAL A 28 14.43 0.06 24.83
N ALA A 29 13.73 -0.61 23.91
CA ALA A 29 12.52 -1.34 24.26
C ALA A 29 12.43 -2.64 23.48
N MET A 30 12.10 -3.70 24.22
CA MET A 30 11.77 -5.02 23.72
C MET A 30 10.34 -5.34 24.14
N GLN A 31 9.61 -6.02 23.27
CA GLN A 31 8.32 -6.63 23.59
C GLN A 31 8.44 -8.11 23.31
N ASP A 32 8.17 -8.92 24.34
CA ASP A 32 8.38 -10.36 24.33
C ASP A 32 9.83 -10.71 23.94
N GLU A 33 10.05 -11.31 22.77
CA GLU A 33 11.38 -11.63 22.22
C GLU A 33 11.78 -10.73 21.04
N GLN A 34 10.99 -9.68 20.75
CA GLN A 34 11.23 -8.79 19.62
C GLN A 34 11.69 -7.40 20.07
N VAL A 35 12.79 -6.94 19.49
CA VAL A 35 13.25 -5.55 19.61
C VAL A 35 12.26 -4.65 18.87
N ILE A 36 11.59 -3.76 19.60
CA ILE A 36 10.63 -2.81 19.00
C ILE A 36 11.28 -1.47 18.69
N ARG A 37 12.17 -0.99 19.57
CA ARG A 37 12.72 0.37 19.52
C ARG A 37 14.20 0.37 19.89
N VAL A 38 14.98 1.07 19.07
CA VAL A 38 16.43 1.16 19.19
C VAL A 38 16.89 2.61 19.17
N GLU A 39 17.97 2.91 19.87
CA GLU A 39 18.64 4.21 19.89
C GLU A 39 19.97 4.14 19.18
N CYS A 40 20.19 5.01 18.19
CA CYS A 40 21.48 5.07 17.51
C CYS A 40 22.56 5.63 18.43
N ASN A 41 23.69 4.92 18.58
CA ASN A 41 24.80 5.37 19.43
C ASN A 41 25.55 6.58 18.82
N THR A 42 25.39 6.83 17.52
CA THR A 42 26.03 7.97 16.83
C THR A 42 25.21 9.25 16.92
N CYS A 43 23.91 9.19 16.60
CA CYS A 43 23.05 10.39 16.57
C CYS A 43 22.07 10.49 17.74
N ARG A 44 22.15 9.59 18.72
CA ARG A 44 21.22 9.45 19.86
C ARG A 44 19.76 9.44 19.42
N GLY A 45 19.52 8.76 18.31
CA GLY A 45 18.23 8.80 17.63
C GLY A 45 17.40 7.56 17.89
N THR A 46 16.27 7.73 18.57
CA THR A 46 15.34 6.63 18.81
C THR A 46 14.41 6.40 17.62
N HIS A 47 14.34 5.16 17.13
CA HIS A 47 13.43 4.74 16.05
C HIS A 47 13.11 3.24 16.17
N ASN A 48 12.14 2.76 15.39
CA ASN A 48 11.75 1.36 15.41
C ASN A 48 12.82 0.48 14.76
N TYR A 49 13.08 -0.69 15.34
CA TYR A 49 14.09 -1.62 14.83
C TYR A 49 13.68 -2.17 13.46
N TYR A 50 14.56 -1.97 12.47
CA TYR A 50 14.41 -2.55 11.15
C TYR A 50 15.56 -3.52 10.91
N PRO A 51 15.38 -4.84 11.13
CA PRO A 51 16.42 -5.79 10.80
C PRO A 51 16.63 -5.75 9.28
N ASP A 52 17.84 -5.44 8.84
CA ASP A 52 18.25 -5.82 7.50
C ASP A 52 18.08 -7.34 7.42
N LYS A 53 17.20 -7.79 6.53
CA LYS A 53 17.00 -9.22 6.32
C LYS A 53 18.33 -9.78 5.85
N LYS A 54 19.10 -10.39 6.76
CA LYS A 54 20.24 -11.22 6.39
C LYS A 54 19.77 -12.23 5.36
N ALA A 55 20.46 -12.19 4.22
CA ALA A 55 20.17 -12.92 3.02
C ALA A 55 19.94 -14.42 3.29
N LYS A 56 18.73 -14.90 2.99
CA LYS A 56 18.57 -16.20 2.34
C LYS A 56 18.57 -15.93 0.84
N ALA A 57 19.53 -16.54 0.16
CA ALA A 57 19.85 -16.40 -1.25
C ALA A 57 18.72 -16.94 -2.18
N PRO A 58 18.85 -16.86 -3.51
CA PRO A 58 18.14 -15.92 -4.36
C PRO A 58 17.10 -16.60 -5.26
N ALA A 59 16.04 -15.88 -5.65
CA ALA A 59 15.34 -16.13 -6.89
C ALA A 59 15.16 -14.80 -7.61
N ALA A 60 15.61 -14.80 -8.86
CA ALA A 60 15.89 -13.65 -9.68
C ALA A 60 14.66 -12.78 -9.99
N GLY A 61 14.94 -11.51 -10.30
CA GLY A 61 14.17 -10.77 -11.28
C GLY A 61 13.59 -9.45 -10.79
N GLY A 62 14.12 -8.35 -11.32
CA GLY A 62 13.30 -7.18 -11.63
C GLY A 62 13.47 -5.99 -10.71
N SER A 63 14.48 -5.18 -11.02
CA SER A 63 14.56 -3.76 -10.74
C SER A 63 13.22 -3.04 -10.97
N VAL A 64 12.84 -2.10 -10.09
CA VAL A 64 12.64 -0.67 -10.40
C VAL A 64 12.05 0.06 -9.19
N LYS A 65 12.86 1.01 -8.71
CA LYS A 65 12.58 2.35 -8.15
C LYS A 65 11.20 2.66 -7.51
N LYS A 66 11.33 3.08 -6.25
CA LYS A 66 10.78 4.28 -5.56
C LYS A 66 9.26 4.44 -5.32
N ALA A 67 9.01 4.67 -4.02
CA ALA A 67 8.06 5.59 -3.38
C ALA A 67 6.69 5.03 -2.92
N SER A 68 6.61 4.79 -1.60
CA SER A 68 5.41 4.63 -0.75
C SER A 68 4.66 5.98 -0.57
N PRO A 69 3.55 6.13 0.21
CA PRO A 69 2.89 5.16 1.12
C PRO A 69 1.33 5.21 1.20
N ALA A 70 0.65 4.09 1.46
CA ALA A 70 -0.57 4.05 2.29
C ALA A 70 -1.03 2.62 2.59
N ALA A 71 -1.24 2.34 3.88
CA ALA A 71 -2.11 1.33 4.49
C ALA A 71 -2.08 -0.13 3.97
N ARG A 72 -1.47 -0.99 4.79
CA ARG A 72 -1.57 -2.45 4.73
C ARG A 72 -3.02 -2.91 4.95
N LYS A 73 -3.53 -3.75 4.04
CA LYS A 73 -4.49 -4.84 4.32
C LYS A 73 -3.89 -6.14 3.74
N PRO A 74 -4.18 -7.31 4.35
CA PRO A 74 -3.46 -8.55 4.05
C PRO A 74 -3.72 -9.03 2.62
N LYS A 75 -2.71 -9.71 2.06
CA LYS A 75 -2.66 -10.25 0.70
C LYS A 75 -3.78 -11.25 0.44
N VAL A 76 -4.89 -10.75 -0.10
CA VAL A 76 -5.53 -11.35 -1.26
C VAL A 76 -5.29 -10.34 -2.36
N ASP A 77 -4.66 -10.71 -3.48
CA ASP A 77 -4.36 -9.82 -4.59
C ASP A 77 -5.59 -8.96 -4.92
N PRO A 78 -5.61 -7.65 -4.55
CA PRO A 78 -6.83 -6.84 -4.68
C PRO A 78 -7.25 -6.69 -6.14
N GLY A 79 -6.32 -6.87 -7.08
CA GLY A 79 -6.61 -6.90 -8.51
C GLY A 79 -7.35 -8.15 -8.99
N ALA A 80 -7.26 -9.30 -8.32
CA ALA A 80 -8.03 -10.49 -8.71
C ALA A 80 -9.49 -10.36 -8.28
N VAL A 81 -9.73 -9.94 -7.03
CA VAL A 81 -11.08 -9.71 -6.50
C VAL A 81 -11.79 -8.60 -7.27
N GLU A 82 -11.07 -7.53 -7.62
CA GLU A 82 -11.62 -6.42 -8.41
C GLU A 82 -11.96 -6.80 -9.84
N ARG A 83 -11.19 -7.72 -10.46
CA ARG A 83 -11.50 -8.24 -11.80
C ARG A 83 -12.72 -9.14 -11.78
N GLU A 84 -12.89 -9.96 -10.75
CA GLU A 84 -14.03 -10.85 -10.61
C GLU A 84 -15.33 -10.06 -10.28
N GLU A 85 -15.22 -9.02 -9.45
CA GLU A 85 -16.30 -8.04 -9.24
C GLU A 85 -16.65 -7.33 -10.56
N TRP A 86 -15.65 -6.94 -11.36
CA TRP A 86 -15.86 -6.33 -12.67
C TRP A 86 -16.54 -7.28 -13.65
N GLU A 87 -16.12 -8.54 -13.75
CA GLU A 87 -16.72 -9.53 -14.65
C GLU A 87 -18.18 -9.85 -14.29
N SER A 88 -18.47 -9.99 -13.01
CA SER A 88 -19.83 -10.21 -12.50
C SER A 88 -20.74 -9.04 -12.83
N LEU A 89 -20.23 -7.81 -12.65
CA LEU A 89 -20.97 -6.60 -12.97
C LEU A 89 -21.10 -6.40 -14.48
N ARG A 90 -20.07 -6.73 -15.28
CA ARG A 90 -20.05 -6.61 -16.75
C ARG A 90 -21.18 -7.38 -17.40
N LEU A 91 -21.57 -8.53 -16.84
CA LEU A 91 -22.70 -9.33 -17.34
C LEU A 91 -24.04 -8.57 -17.23
N THR A 92 -24.12 -7.58 -16.35
CA THR A 92 -25.28 -6.72 -16.11
C THR A 92 -25.06 -5.29 -16.66
N MET A 93 -23.92 -5.02 -17.32
CA MET A 93 -23.63 -3.70 -17.86
C MET A 93 -24.19 -3.56 -19.27
N ASP A 94 -25.35 -2.92 -19.37
CA ASP A 94 -25.85 -2.44 -20.66
C ASP A 94 -25.07 -1.17 -21.07
N PRO A 95 -24.35 -1.18 -22.20
CA PRO A 95 -23.62 -0.01 -22.69
C PRO A 95 -24.55 1.17 -23.02
N ASP A 96 -25.84 0.92 -23.20
CA ASP A 96 -26.88 1.93 -23.47
C ASP A 96 -27.18 2.81 -22.24
N MET A 97 -26.94 2.29 -21.03
CA MET A 97 -27.13 3.05 -19.79
C MET A 97 -25.85 3.78 -19.32
N ALA A 98 -24.77 3.72 -20.10
CA ALA A 98 -23.51 4.35 -19.76
C ALA A 98 -23.56 5.86 -20.04
N LEU A 99 -23.42 6.67 -18.99
CA LEU A 99 -23.28 8.12 -19.15
C LEU A 99 -21.84 8.45 -19.58
N PRO A 100 -21.65 9.38 -20.56
CA PRO A 100 -20.32 9.87 -20.86
C PRO A 100 -19.73 10.55 -19.62
N TYR A 101 -18.46 10.27 -19.33
CA TYR A 101 -17.76 10.93 -18.24
C TYR A 101 -17.63 12.43 -18.52
N ASP A 102 -18.05 13.25 -17.57
CA ASP A 102 -17.90 14.69 -17.57
C ASP A 102 -17.39 15.13 -16.19
N MET A 103 -16.40 16.02 -16.15
CA MET A 103 -15.78 16.44 -14.87
C MET A 103 -16.73 17.25 -13.98
N ASN A 104 -17.80 17.83 -14.56
CA ASN A 104 -18.88 18.53 -13.89
C ASN A 104 -20.20 17.74 -13.93
N GLY A 105 -20.14 16.46 -14.32
CA GLY A 105 -21.31 15.57 -14.35
C GLY A 105 -21.74 15.20 -12.93
N THR A 106 -23.05 15.09 -12.73
CA THR A 106 -23.62 14.52 -11.50
C THR A 106 -23.75 13.01 -11.68
N PHE A 107 -22.93 12.26 -10.95
CA PHE A 107 -22.95 10.80 -11.00
C PHE A 107 -23.60 10.23 -9.74
N ARG A 108 -24.28 9.09 -9.90
CA ARG A 108 -24.88 8.34 -8.78
C ARG A 108 -24.15 7.03 -8.59
N VAL A 109 -24.07 6.56 -7.35
CA VAL A 109 -23.54 5.22 -7.05
C VAL A 109 -24.32 4.16 -7.85
N LYS A 110 -23.61 3.15 -8.36
CA LYS A 110 -24.09 2.08 -9.25
C LYS A 110 -24.45 2.51 -10.68
N LYS A 111 -24.19 3.76 -11.09
CA LYS A 111 -24.32 4.17 -12.49
C LYS A 111 -23.09 3.79 -13.30
N LEU A 112 -23.33 3.54 -14.58
CA LEU A 112 -22.30 3.25 -15.58
C LEU A 112 -21.77 4.56 -16.14
N VAL A 113 -20.45 4.64 -16.26
CA VAL A 113 -19.72 5.79 -16.75
C VAL A 113 -18.77 5.33 -17.84
N ALA A 114 -18.87 5.93 -19.02
CA ALA A 114 -17.96 5.73 -20.12
C ALA A 114 -16.86 6.80 -20.07
N HIS A 115 -15.63 6.40 -19.72
CA HIS A 115 -14.47 7.29 -19.68
C HIS A 115 -13.60 7.08 -20.93
N PRO A 116 -13.17 8.15 -21.64
CA PRO A 116 -12.42 8.02 -22.90
C PRO A 116 -11.09 7.28 -22.76
N ALA A 117 -10.41 7.41 -21.61
CA ALA A 117 -9.14 6.72 -21.35
C ALA A 117 -9.27 5.33 -20.67
N PHE A 118 -10.39 5.03 -20.01
CA PHE A 118 -10.52 3.81 -19.17
C PHE A 118 -11.63 2.87 -19.64
N GLY A 119 -12.47 3.31 -20.59
CA GLY A 119 -13.62 2.56 -21.07
C GLY A 119 -14.82 2.66 -20.14
N LEU A 120 -15.66 1.63 -20.16
CA LEU A 120 -16.82 1.51 -19.28
C LEU A 120 -16.35 1.26 -17.85
N GLY A 121 -17.02 1.91 -16.89
CA GLY A 121 -16.80 1.76 -15.46
C GLY A 121 -18.09 1.92 -14.68
N ILE A 122 -18.15 1.38 -13.47
CA ILE A 122 -19.30 1.54 -12.56
C ILE A 122 -18.89 2.32 -11.32
N VAL A 123 -19.68 3.32 -10.96
CA VAL A 123 -19.43 4.14 -9.77
C VAL A 123 -19.69 3.30 -8.52
N LYS A 124 -18.64 2.95 -7.77
CA LYS A 124 -18.75 2.18 -6.52
C LYS A 124 -19.00 3.10 -5.33
N LEU A 125 -18.43 4.30 -5.34
CA LEU A 125 -18.52 5.24 -4.22
C LEU A 125 -18.48 6.70 -4.69
N LEU A 126 -19.24 7.56 -4.01
CA LEU A 126 -19.10 9.02 -4.09
C LEU A 126 -18.36 9.51 -2.84
N ILE A 127 -17.27 10.23 -3.06
CA ILE A 127 -16.42 10.82 -2.03
C ILE A 127 -16.60 12.33 -2.09
N ASN A 128 -17.33 12.88 -1.12
CA ASN A 128 -17.53 14.32 -1.02
C ASN A 128 -16.18 15.07 -0.87
N PRO A 129 -16.02 16.27 -1.46
CA PRO A 129 -17.05 17.03 -2.16
C PRO A 129 -17.17 16.74 -3.68
N ASN A 130 -16.09 16.34 -4.37
CA ASN A 130 -16.03 16.31 -5.85
C ASN A 130 -15.28 15.08 -6.41
N LYS A 131 -15.27 13.97 -5.67
CA LYS A 131 -14.55 12.76 -6.08
C LYS A 131 -15.50 11.59 -6.14
N MET A 132 -15.26 10.67 -7.06
CA MET A 132 -15.96 9.39 -7.11
C MET A 132 -14.98 8.26 -7.39
N GLU A 133 -15.21 7.12 -6.78
CA GLU A 133 -14.48 5.89 -7.07
C GLU A 133 -15.29 5.08 -8.08
N VAL A 134 -14.68 4.83 -9.22
CA VAL A 134 -15.25 4.08 -10.33
C VAL A 134 -14.43 2.82 -10.54
N LEU A 135 -15.09 1.67 -10.51
CA LEU A 135 -14.48 0.39 -10.84
C LEU A 135 -14.47 0.27 -12.36
N PHE A 136 -13.28 0.12 -12.95
CA PHE A 136 -13.08 -0.18 -14.36
C PHE A 136 -12.53 -1.60 -14.53
N GLN A 137 -12.45 -2.07 -15.78
CA GLN A 137 -11.73 -3.32 -16.10
C GLN A 137 -10.28 -3.30 -15.61
N SER A 138 -9.64 -2.13 -15.62
CA SER A 138 -8.26 -1.93 -15.15
C SER A 138 -8.14 -1.83 -13.62
N GLY A 139 -9.25 -1.89 -12.87
CA GLY A 139 -9.33 -1.73 -11.42
C GLY A 139 -10.05 -0.46 -10.99
N LYS A 140 -10.08 -0.21 -9.68
CA LYS A 140 -10.67 1.02 -9.11
C LYS A 140 -9.86 2.26 -9.48
N LYS A 141 -10.54 3.30 -9.97
CA LYS A 141 -9.97 4.62 -10.27
C LYS A 141 -10.78 5.70 -9.55
N LEU A 142 -10.07 6.73 -9.10
CA LEU A 142 -10.69 7.94 -8.56
C LEU A 142 -10.83 8.96 -9.68
N LEU A 143 -12.05 9.40 -9.92
CA LEU A 143 -12.40 10.41 -10.91
C LEU A 143 -13.02 11.63 -10.22
N ARG A 144 -12.96 12.78 -10.91
CA ARG A 144 -13.62 14.00 -10.44
C ARG A 144 -15.09 14.00 -10.88
N CYS A 145 -15.96 14.51 -10.04
CA CYS A 145 -17.34 14.84 -10.38
C CYS A 145 -17.68 16.26 -9.89
N ALA A 146 -18.83 16.78 -10.31
CA ALA A 146 -19.37 18.03 -9.76
C ALA A 146 -19.62 17.93 -8.25
#